data_AF-A0A0B4GZH9-F1
#
_entry.id   AF-A0A0B4GZH9-F1
#
_cell.length_a   1.000
_cell.length_b   1.000
_cell.length_c   1.000
_cell.angle_alpha   90.00
_cell.angle_beta   90.00
_cell.angle_gamma   90.00
#
_symmetry.space_group_name_H-M   'P 1'
#
loop_
_entity.id
_entity.type
_entity.pdbx_description
1 polymer ?
#
loop_
_entity_poly.entity_id
_entity_poly.type
_entity_poly.pdbx_seq_one_letter_code
_entity_poly.pdbx_strand_id
1 'polypeptide(L)'
;MLPGALAIRLLGFTAHASFIIAAAAASAPGDQAAEELVHRCGNTHPSKELVDAHEMLEKNKEQHKTRSIDANDVINIDMYMHVVMSHEDNQILANDTMLNKQMDVLNESYEKSKFHFNLKKITRVNNATWALDEDSSAMRRQLRQGDQKTVNVYILESLQENNFGVATFPDAWGRDGLENDHVSIAVRAIVGSSYSSRVNGGITLVHEVGHWLGLLHPHEYGCDKGDFIDDTPAMAKAHFSCRQGLDSCPGAEYPGEDPIHNYMGYGPDSCLTEFTPGQTQRMRSLWETFRLSKNVKEISWKNDCETAFRPLLFDCMEDKSKNEQTCAEENAENMFLPCIPLSPSTKRECLDRFAPYQAKCNSDSCKMDFVNSYERYCAAEQRVKQDASNDNQKPKLSQTEADKQWRLVCRQASILVQEQCTKSECRNEMVGGSLFKRCAKTPQDDKQCQDVLDPLVKLCETDQCRRGLEALKSKECGARKDPVAEYNGGIVTDWDLHGDMAPMTRDEWGTRCNEIPKAIVRSCQAKKECIDNFMARRLSLVCQKERPKAQNDCKTLFFAAKWLNCPSSECMDEVTDLEDKACAGKSRI
;
A
#
# COMPACT_ATOMS: atom_id res chain seq x y z
N MET A 1 -23.16 -45.30 74.95
CA MET A 1 -23.16 -46.69 74.44
C MET A 1 -22.05 -46.80 73.40
N LEU A 2 -21.05 -47.64 73.64
CA LEU A 2 -20.14 -48.23 72.65
C LEU A 2 -20.51 -49.74 72.63
N PRO A 3 -20.44 -50.45 71.48
CA PRO A 3 -19.19 -50.84 70.77
C PRO A 3 -19.38 -50.79 69.21
N GLY A 4 -18.46 -51.11 68.29
CA GLY A 4 -17.10 -51.66 68.30
C GLY A 4 -16.59 -51.91 66.85
N ALA A 5 -15.27 -51.78 66.67
CA ALA A 5 -14.30 -52.57 65.87
C ALA A 5 -14.70 -53.18 64.49
N LEU A 6 -14.04 -52.83 63.37
CA LEU A 6 -12.71 -53.24 62.84
C LEU A 6 -12.66 -54.64 62.16
N ALA A 7 -12.46 -54.69 60.82
CA ALA A 7 -11.66 -55.73 60.15
C ALA A 7 -11.29 -55.35 58.70
N ILE A 8 -10.01 -55.56 58.36
CA ILE A 8 -9.29 -55.27 57.11
C ILE A 8 -9.06 -56.58 56.33
N ARG A 9 -9.09 -56.54 54.98
CA ARG A 9 -8.18 -57.26 54.03
C ARG A 9 -8.52 -56.85 52.58
N LEU A 10 -7.74 -55.98 51.93
CA LEU A 10 -6.52 -56.22 51.12
C LEU A 10 -6.77 -56.83 49.72
N LEU A 11 -6.48 -56.01 48.70
CA LEU A 11 -5.93 -56.24 47.32
C LEU A 11 -6.20 -54.90 46.60
N GLY A 12 -5.29 -54.06 46.10
CA GLY A 12 -3.90 -54.15 45.67
C GLY A 12 -3.82 -53.38 44.34
N PHE A 13 -3.02 -52.29 44.27
CA PHE A 13 -2.57 -51.55 43.06
C PHE A 13 -3.67 -50.80 42.24
N THR A 14 -3.58 -49.52 41.81
CA THR A 14 -2.55 -48.48 41.71
C THR A 14 -3.21 -47.09 41.62
N ALA A 15 -2.72 -46.14 42.43
CA ALA A 15 -2.47 -44.70 42.19
C ALA A 15 -3.25 -43.95 41.07
N HIS A 16 -4.14 -43.02 41.42
CA HIS A 16 -3.94 -41.56 41.59
C HIS A 16 -4.60 -40.75 40.46
N ALA A 17 -5.81 -40.24 40.74
CA ALA A 17 -6.38 -39.09 40.03
C ALA A 17 -6.92 -38.10 41.08
N SER A 18 -6.00 -37.27 41.59
CA SER A 18 -6.35 -36.09 42.37
C SER A 18 -6.92 -35.04 41.41
N PHE A 19 -8.22 -34.75 41.53
CA PHE A 19 -8.79 -33.49 41.06
C PHE A 19 -8.27 -32.38 41.97
N ILE A 20 -7.14 -31.78 41.60
CA ILE A 20 -6.75 -30.46 42.07
C ILE A 20 -7.42 -29.47 41.12
N ILE A 21 -8.32 -28.65 41.67
CA ILE A 21 -8.73 -27.38 41.07
C ILE A 21 -7.46 -26.52 41.04
N ALA A 22 -6.75 -26.54 39.92
CA ALA A 22 -5.61 -25.65 39.70
C ALA A 22 -6.15 -24.25 39.43
N ALA A 23 -5.77 -23.35 40.33
CA ALA A 23 -5.94 -21.92 40.21
C ALA A 23 -5.45 -21.41 38.84
N ALA A 24 -6.09 -20.35 38.39
CA ALA A 24 -5.69 -19.53 37.25
C ALA A 24 -4.16 -19.38 37.20
N ALA A 25 -3.57 -19.79 36.09
CA ALA A 25 -2.21 -19.41 35.76
C ALA A 25 -2.19 -17.88 35.64
N ALA A 26 -1.61 -17.22 36.63
CA ALA A 26 -1.13 -15.86 36.47
C ALA A 26 -0.08 -15.91 35.36
N SER A 27 -0.42 -15.43 34.17
CA SER A 27 0.56 -15.04 33.16
C SER A 27 1.53 -14.08 33.84
N ALA A 28 2.84 -14.35 33.72
CA ALA A 28 3.84 -13.45 34.25
C ALA A 28 3.65 -12.07 33.59
N PRO A 29 3.79 -10.95 34.33
CA PRO A 29 3.63 -9.59 33.77
C PRO A 29 4.60 -9.28 32.61
N GLY A 30 5.56 -10.16 32.31
CA GLY A 30 6.48 -10.05 31.17
C GLY A 30 5.88 -10.44 29.82
N ASP A 31 4.91 -11.36 29.75
CA ASP A 31 4.40 -11.87 28.47
C ASP A 31 3.42 -10.88 27.80
N GLN A 32 2.53 -10.26 28.57
CA GLN A 32 1.66 -9.18 28.06
C GLN A 32 2.45 -7.94 27.63
N ALA A 33 3.50 -7.58 28.38
CA ALA A 33 4.35 -6.45 28.02
C ALA A 33 5.16 -6.70 26.73
N ALA A 34 5.55 -7.94 26.45
CA ALA A 34 6.21 -8.33 25.21
C ALA A 34 5.25 -8.36 24.01
N GLU A 35 4.00 -8.78 24.21
CA GLU A 35 2.95 -8.81 23.18
C GLU A 35 2.46 -7.40 22.81
N GLU A 36 2.35 -6.50 23.79
CA GLU A 36 2.03 -5.07 23.58
C GLU A 36 3.08 -4.36 22.70
N LEU A 37 4.32 -4.83 22.70
CA LEU A 37 5.42 -4.21 21.96
C LEU A 37 5.46 -4.61 20.48
N VAL A 38 4.96 -5.80 20.11
CA VAL A 38 5.00 -6.32 18.73
C VAL A 38 4.08 -5.53 17.79
N HIS A 39 3.05 -4.88 18.32
CA HIS A 39 2.04 -4.15 17.55
C HIS A 39 2.20 -2.62 17.70
N ARG A 40 3.42 -2.11 17.50
CA ARG A 40 3.71 -0.66 17.63
C ARG A 40 3.16 0.17 16.46
N CYS A 41 3.50 -0.22 15.24
CA CYS A 41 3.15 0.50 14.01
C CYS A 41 2.60 -0.49 12.97
N GLY A 42 1.57 -0.06 12.24
CA GLY A 42 0.90 -0.80 11.16
C GLY A 42 1.36 -0.42 9.76
N ASN A 43 2.45 0.33 9.63
CA ASN A 43 2.94 0.73 8.33
C ASN A 43 3.41 -0.48 7.53
N THR A 44 2.93 -0.54 6.29
CA THR A 44 3.44 -1.45 5.30
C THR A 44 4.79 -0.96 4.78
N HIS A 45 5.49 -1.83 4.08
CA HIS A 45 6.79 -1.50 3.51
C HIS A 45 6.72 -0.34 2.49
N PRO A 46 7.77 0.49 2.39
CA PRO A 46 7.78 1.66 1.52
C PRO A 46 7.64 1.25 0.05
N SER A 47 7.03 2.13 -0.74
CA SER A 47 6.91 1.93 -2.19
C SER A 47 8.28 2.00 -2.86
N LYS A 48 8.39 1.42 -4.06
CA LYS A 48 9.61 1.55 -4.87
C LYS A 48 9.96 3.02 -5.13
N GLU A 49 8.96 3.87 -5.38
CA GLU A 49 9.18 5.30 -5.64
C GLU A 49 9.81 6.01 -4.44
N LEU A 50 9.32 5.73 -3.22
CA LEU A 50 9.92 6.27 -2.01
C LEU A 50 11.34 5.76 -1.79
N VAL A 51 11.58 4.46 -2.02
CA VAL A 51 12.91 3.85 -1.87
C VAL A 51 13.90 4.43 -2.88
N ASP A 52 13.50 4.58 -4.14
CA ASP A 52 14.33 5.21 -5.18
C ASP A 52 14.68 6.65 -4.79
N ALA A 53 13.70 7.41 -4.27
CA ALA A 53 13.95 8.76 -3.77
C ALA A 53 14.97 8.74 -2.61
N HIS A 54 14.89 7.76 -1.71
CA HIS A 54 15.85 7.61 -0.64
C HIS A 54 17.26 7.29 -1.13
N GLU A 55 17.40 6.34 -2.05
CA GLU A 55 18.69 6.02 -2.65
C GLU A 55 19.29 7.18 -3.45
N MET A 56 18.45 7.94 -4.16
CA MET A 56 18.90 9.12 -4.91
C MET A 56 19.44 10.20 -3.98
N LEU A 57 18.75 10.47 -2.87
CA LEU A 57 19.19 11.44 -1.87
C LEU A 57 20.45 10.97 -1.13
N GLU A 58 20.61 9.66 -0.92
CA GLU A 58 21.85 9.06 -0.39
C GLU A 58 23.03 9.24 -1.37
N LYS A 59 22.82 9.02 -2.67
CA LYS A 59 23.87 9.13 -3.71
C LYS A 59 24.25 10.59 -4.05
N ASN A 60 23.30 11.53 -4.00
CA ASN A 60 23.46 12.89 -4.51
C ASN A 60 23.72 13.96 -3.42
N LYS A 61 24.32 13.59 -2.28
CA LYS A 61 24.55 14.48 -1.12
C LYS A 61 25.22 15.82 -1.45
N GLU A 62 26.02 15.88 -2.52
CA GLU A 62 26.73 17.09 -2.97
C GLU A 62 25.93 17.99 -3.93
N GLN A 63 25.00 17.45 -4.74
CA GLN A 63 24.29 18.22 -5.79
C GLN A 63 23.02 18.93 -5.32
N HIS A 64 22.39 18.47 -4.23
CA HIS A 64 21.11 19.03 -3.74
C HIS A 64 21.21 20.38 -3.01
N LYS A 65 22.41 20.96 -2.87
CA LYS A 65 22.60 22.33 -2.33
C LYS A 65 21.89 23.44 -3.13
N THR A 66 21.40 23.15 -4.34
CA THR A 66 20.87 24.17 -5.27
C THR A 66 19.34 24.22 -5.40
N ARG A 67 18.58 23.36 -4.70
CA ARG A 67 17.10 23.37 -4.73
C ARG A 67 16.39 23.33 -3.38
N SER A 68 17.13 23.28 -2.27
CA SER A 68 16.62 23.11 -0.92
C SER A 68 15.90 24.36 -0.39
N ILE A 69 14.74 24.18 0.26
CA ILE A 69 14.25 25.06 1.32
C ILE A 69 15.42 25.30 2.28
N ASP A 70 15.65 26.53 2.72
CA ASP A 70 16.74 26.83 3.65
C ASP A 70 16.61 25.91 4.88
N ALA A 71 17.69 25.29 5.32
CA ALA A 71 17.67 24.40 6.49
C ALA A 71 17.16 25.12 7.76
N ASN A 72 17.21 26.45 7.79
CA ASN A 72 16.73 27.28 8.88
C ASN A 72 15.24 27.66 8.79
N ASP A 73 14.59 27.44 7.64
CA ASP A 73 13.18 27.81 7.46
C ASP A 73 12.25 26.86 8.23
N VAL A 74 11.31 27.45 8.96
CA VAL A 74 10.24 26.69 9.63
C VAL A 74 9.18 26.28 8.61
N ILE A 75 9.01 24.98 8.40
CA ILE A 75 7.94 24.41 7.58
C ILE A 75 6.68 24.32 8.44
N ASN A 76 5.70 25.15 8.11
CA ASN A 76 4.41 25.16 8.78
C ASN A 76 3.46 24.18 8.10
N ILE A 77 2.98 23.20 8.86
CA ILE A 77 2.06 22.14 8.41
C ILE A 77 0.72 22.36 9.11
N ASP A 78 -0.34 22.47 8.33
CA ASP A 78 -1.70 22.52 8.87
C ASP A 78 -2.14 21.10 9.24
N MET A 79 -2.74 20.95 10.43
CA MET A 79 -3.17 19.66 10.96
C MET A 79 -4.66 19.68 11.33
N TYR A 80 -5.36 18.60 11.00
CA TYR A 80 -6.73 18.32 11.43
C TYR A 80 -6.76 17.02 12.23
N MET A 81 -7.45 17.03 13.36
CA MET A 81 -7.67 15.84 14.18
C MET A 81 -9.13 15.40 14.10
N HIS A 82 -9.36 14.13 13.84
CA HIS A 82 -10.68 13.51 13.77
C HIS A 82 -10.78 12.42 14.82
N VAL A 83 -11.49 12.70 15.91
CA VAL A 83 -11.73 11.76 17.01
C VAL A 83 -12.98 10.96 16.66
N VAL A 84 -12.82 9.67 16.40
CA VAL A 84 -13.91 8.79 15.98
C VAL A 84 -14.08 7.68 17.00
N MET A 85 -15.24 7.69 17.67
CA MET A 85 -15.56 6.76 18.76
C MET A 85 -16.86 6.02 18.43
N SER A 86 -17.05 4.84 19.01
CA SER A 86 -18.26 4.05 18.79
C SER A 86 -19.48 4.66 19.50
N HIS A 87 -19.25 5.34 20.62
CA HIS A 87 -20.28 6.00 21.41
C HIS A 87 -19.83 7.40 21.87
N GLU A 88 -20.80 8.29 22.12
CA GLU A 88 -20.53 9.67 22.57
C GLU A 88 -19.76 9.70 23.90
N ASP A 89 -20.10 8.83 24.84
CA ASP A 89 -19.43 8.73 26.14
C ASP A 89 -17.93 8.42 26.02
N ASN A 90 -17.52 7.71 24.95
CA ASN A 90 -16.12 7.35 24.72
C ASN A 90 -15.29 8.54 24.22
N GLN A 91 -15.92 9.64 23.77
CA GLN A 91 -15.21 10.85 23.36
C GLN A 91 -14.33 11.44 24.48
N ILE A 92 -14.66 11.16 25.74
CA ILE A 92 -13.89 11.58 26.91
C ILE A 92 -12.48 10.98 26.95
N LEU A 93 -12.28 9.81 26.32
CA LEU A 93 -11.00 9.11 26.22
C LEU A 93 -9.96 9.92 25.43
N ALA A 94 -10.43 10.83 24.57
CA ALA A 94 -9.62 11.80 23.82
C ALA A 94 -10.15 13.22 24.06
N ASN A 95 -10.18 13.66 25.32
CA ASN A 95 -10.60 15.02 25.64
C ASN A 95 -9.60 16.08 25.14
N ASP A 96 -10.06 17.34 25.03
CA ASP A 96 -9.26 18.43 24.46
C ASP A 96 -7.98 18.70 25.23
N THR A 97 -7.93 18.42 26.55
CA THR A 97 -6.69 18.59 27.33
C THR A 97 -5.64 17.57 26.88
N MET A 98 -6.03 16.33 26.62
CA MET A 98 -5.12 15.29 26.11
C MET A 98 -4.68 15.60 24.68
N LEU A 99 -5.59 16.07 23.83
CA LEU A 99 -5.29 16.42 22.42
C LEU A 99 -4.38 17.65 22.31
N ASN A 100 -4.58 18.67 23.15
CA ASN A 100 -3.67 19.81 23.20
C ASN A 100 -2.26 19.39 23.67
N LYS A 101 -2.17 18.56 24.71
CA LYS A 101 -0.87 18.00 25.14
C LYS A 101 -0.23 17.13 24.06
N GLN A 102 -1.02 16.41 23.27
CA GLN A 102 -0.53 15.63 22.13
C GLN A 102 0.09 16.54 21.07
N MET A 103 -0.49 17.72 20.82
CA MET A 103 0.11 18.75 19.96
C MET A 103 1.38 19.35 20.53
N ASP A 104 1.45 19.56 21.85
CA ASP A 104 2.66 20.06 22.53
C ASP A 104 3.82 19.07 22.33
N VAL A 105 3.60 17.79 22.64
CA VAL A 105 4.59 16.72 22.45
C VAL A 105 5.03 16.61 20.99
N LEU A 106 4.10 16.69 20.04
CA LEU A 106 4.43 16.66 18.62
C LEU A 106 5.32 17.85 18.23
N ASN A 107 4.92 19.08 18.58
CA ASN A 107 5.69 20.26 18.21
C ASN A 107 7.07 20.32 18.91
N GLU A 108 7.18 19.89 20.16
CA GLU A 108 8.46 19.78 20.87
C GLU A 108 9.40 18.78 20.19
N SER A 109 8.87 17.61 19.79
CA SER A 109 9.66 16.55 19.14
C SER A 109 10.20 16.95 17.76
N TYR A 110 9.50 17.85 17.06
CA TYR A 110 9.87 18.34 15.72
C TYR A 110 10.56 19.72 15.71
N GLU A 111 10.73 20.37 16.87
CA GLU A 111 11.27 21.72 16.97
C GLU A 111 12.68 21.82 16.35
N LYS A 112 13.55 20.84 16.62
CA LYS A 112 14.90 20.77 16.05
C LYS A 112 14.88 20.57 14.53
N SER A 113 13.88 19.84 14.03
CA SER A 113 13.69 19.57 12.60
C SER A 113 13.07 20.75 11.83
N LYS A 114 12.68 21.82 12.55
CA LYS A 114 12.02 23.02 12.01
C LYS A 114 10.71 22.71 11.28
N PHE A 115 9.98 21.70 11.73
CA PHE A 115 8.59 21.48 11.36
C PHE A 115 7.69 21.97 12.49
N HIS A 116 6.63 22.71 12.16
CA HIS A 116 5.66 23.21 13.12
C HIS A 116 4.25 22.84 12.67
N PHE A 117 3.48 22.20 13.55
CA PHE A 117 2.14 21.70 13.28
C PHE A 117 1.08 22.62 13.88
N ASN A 118 0.25 23.17 13.02
CA ASN A 118 -0.82 24.10 13.36
C ASN A 118 -2.15 23.35 13.40
N LEU A 119 -2.64 23.02 14.61
CA LEU A 119 -3.96 22.40 14.77
C LEU A 119 -5.06 23.39 14.34
N LYS A 120 -5.76 23.08 13.24
CA LYS A 120 -6.83 23.92 12.71
C LYS A 120 -8.19 23.61 13.31
N LYS A 121 -8.49 22.32 13.47
CA LYS A 121 -9.79 21.86 13.96
C LYS A 121 -9.70 20.45 14.52
N ILE A 122 -10.46 20.21 15.59
CA ILE A 122 -10.81 18.88 16.09
C ILE A 122 -12.24 18.58 15.66
N THR A 123 -12.44 17.47 14.96
CA THR A 123 -13.76 16.92 14.61
C THR A 123 -14.04 15.73 15.51
N ARG A 124 -15.25 15.62 16.04
CA ARG A 124 -15.69 14.47 16.84
C ARG A 124 -16.82 13.76 16.12
N VAL A 125 -16.69 12.45 15.94
CA VAL A 125 -17.62 11.60 15.20
C VAL A 125 -17.97 10.37 16.04
N ASN A 126 -19.25 10.06 16.12
CA ASN A 126 -19.73 8.82 16.73
C ASN A 126 -20.11 7.85 15.60
N ASN A 127 -19.25 6.87 15.32
CA ASN A 127 -19.47 5.85 14.31
C ASN A 127 -18.75 4.56 14.73
N ALA A 128 -19.52 3.53 15.09
CA ALA A 128 -19.00 2.27 15.62
C ALA A 128 -18.14 1.49 14.62
N THR A 129 -18.43 1.58 13.32
CA THR A 129 -17.65 0.94 12.27
C THR A 129 -16.30 1.63 12.13
N TRP A 130 -16.29 2.95 11.94
CA TRP A 130 -15.05 3.70 11.77
C TRP A 130 -14.18 3.74 13.02
N ALA A 131 -14.77 3.69 14.22
CA ALA A 131 -14.03 3.65 15.47
C ALA A 131 -13.16 2.40 15.61
N LEU A 132 -13.49 1.31 14.90
CA LEU A 132 -12.73 0.07 14.86
C LEU A 132 -11.87 -0.04 13.59
N ASP A 133 -11.68 1.07 12.87
CA ASP A 133 -10.95 1.15 11.60
C ASP A 133 -11.57 0.30 10.48
N GLU A 134 -12.85 -0.05 10.61
CA GLU A 134 -13.64 -0.64 9.54
C GLU A 134 -14.15 0.48 8.61
N ASP A 135 -14.16 0.23 7.30
CA ASP A 135 -14.52 1.23 6.27
C ASP A 135 -13.76 2.58 6.39
N SER A 136 -12.47 2.48 6.71
CA SER A 136 -11.59 3.64 6.90
C SER A 136 -11.50 4.53 5.64
N SER A 137 -11.71 3.95 4.46
CA SER A 137 -11.81 4.69 3.19
C SER A 137 -13.02 5.63 3.14
N ALA A 138 -14.21 5.22 3.63
CA ALA A 138 -15.36 6.12 3.70
C ALA A 138 -15.14 7.24 4.73
N MET A 139 -14.61 6.89 5.91
CA MET A 139 -14.23 7.85 6.94
C MET A 139 -13.32 8.95 6.37
N ARG A 140 -12.22 8.57 5.71
CA ARG A 140 -11.25 9.53 5.17
C ARG A 140 -11.86 10.42 4.09
N ARG A 141 -12.63 9.86 3.15
CA ARG A 141 -13.32 10.65 2.11
C ARG A 141 -14.26 11.71 2.68
N GLN A 142 -14.88 11.44 3.82
CA GLN A 142 -15.84 12.35 4.42
C GLN A 142 -15.18 13.40 5.32
N LEU A 143 -14.13 13.03 6.04
CA LEU A 143 -13.57 13.88 7.09
C LEU A 143 -12.32 14.66 6.65
N ARG A 144 -11.53 14.15 5.70
CA ARG A 144 -10.26 14.76 5.27
C ARG A 144 -10.44 16.24 4.90
N GLN A 145 -9.47 17.06 5.30
CA GLN A 145 -9.40 18.49 5.01
C GLN A 145 -8.05 18.87 4.38
N GLY A 146 -8.06 19.97 3.62
CA GLY A 146 -6.84 20.58 3.09
C GLY A 146 -6.28 19.90 1.83
N ASP A 147 -5.01 20.22 1.53
CA ASP A 147 -4.29 19.77 0.33
C ASP A 147 -3.22 18.71 0.69
N GLN A 148 -2.30 18.41 -0.22
CA GLN A 148 -1.23 17.45 0.01
C GLN A 148 -0.23 17.87 1.11
N LYS A 149 -0.19 19.16 1.50
CA LYS A 149 0.64 19.67 2.60
C LYS A 149 -0.09 19.64 3.95
N THR A 150 -1.34 19.21 3.99
CA THR A 150 -2.15 19.13 5.21
C THR A 150 -2.16 17.70 5.73
N VAL A 151 -1.82 17.52 7.01
CA VAL A 151 -1.89 16.22 7.68
C VAL A 151 -3.25 16.04 8.36
N ASN A 152 -3.87 14.88 8.14
CA ASN A 152 -5.13 14.50 8.78
C ASN A 152 -4.86 13.31 9.71
N VAL A 153 -5.13 13.50 11.00
CA VAL A 153 -4.91 12.52 12.06
C VAL A 153 -6.26 11.96 12.50
N TYR A 154 -6.43 10.64 12.41
CA TYR A 154 -7.64 9.93 12.85
C TYR A 154 -7.34 9.21 14.17
N ILE A 155 -8.11 9.52 15.21
CA ILE A 155 -7.95 8.93 16.54
C ILE A 155 -9.13 7.97 16.75
N LEU A 156 -8.82 6.67 16.76
CA LEU A 156 -9.81 5.58 16.69
C LEU A 156 -9.75 4.72 17.97
N GLU A 157 -10.80 3.95 18.28
CA GLU A 157 -10.79 3.03 19.44
C GLU A 157 -9.82 1.86 19.22
N SER A 158 -9.78 1.32 17.99
CA SER A 158 -8.89 0.24 17.57
C SER A 158 -8.51 0.37 16.10
N LEU A 159 -7.40 -0.27 15.71
CA LEU A 159 -6.91 -0.40 14.33
C LEU A 159 -6.94 -1.89 13.92
N GLN A 160 -7.06 -2.19 12.61
CA GLN A 160 -7.35 -3.55 12.12
C GLN A 160 -6.32 -4.63 12.49
N GLU A 161 -5.08 -4.27 12.79
CA GLU A 161 -4.01 -5.21 13.22
C GLU A 161 -3.65 -5.07 14.70
N ASN A 162 -4.53 -4.42 15.48
CA ASN A 162 -4.32 -4.10 16.88
C ASN A 162 -3.01 -3.32 17.13
N ASN A 163 -2.52 -2.58 16.13
CA ASN A 163 -1.37 -1.69 16.28
C ASN A 163 -1.76 -0.37 16.98
N PHE A 164 -0.78 0.45 17.34
CA PHE A 164 -1.03 1.75 17.98
C PHE A 164 -1.11 2.92 17.00
N GLY A 165 -0.52 2.78 15.82
CA GLY A 165 -0.53 3.80 14.79
C GLY A 165 -0.22 3.25 13.42
N VAL A 166 -0.66 3.97 12.39
CA VAL A 166 -0.34 3.75 10.99
C VAL A 166 -0.38 5.09 10.26
N ALA A 167 0.48 5.26 9.26
CA ALA A 167 0.55 6.40 8.37
C ALA A 167 0.83 5.96 6.95
N THR A 168 0.35 6.74 5.99
CA THR A 168 0.83 6.62 4.62
C THR A 168 2.09 7.43 4.40
N PHE A 169 3.00 6.88 3.61
CA PHE A 169 4.17 7.58 3.10
C PHE A 169 3.82 8.75 2.16
N PRO A 170 4.74 9.72 1.96
CA PRO A 170 4.46 10.93 1.21
C PRO A 170 4.25 10.75 -0.30
N ASP A 171 4.61 9.61 -0.88
CA ASP A 171 4.31 9.26 -2.27
C ASP A 171 2.88 8.73 -2.46
N ALA A 172 2.25 8.24 -1.38
CA ALA A 172 0.95 7.58 -1.46
C ALA A 172 -0.17 8.48 -2.01
N TRP A 173 -0.17 9.78 -1.70
CA TRP A 173 -1.20 10.67 -2.24
C TRP A 173 -1.15 10.81 -3.78
N GLY A 174 0.05 10.70 -4.36
CA GLY A 174 0.27 10.74 -5.80
C GLY A 174 -0.06 9.42 -6.50
N ARG A 175 0.15 8.28 -5.81
CA ARG A 175 -0.13 6.94 -6.34
C ARG A 175 -1.58 6.51 -6.14
N ASP A 176 -2.10 6.73 -4.94
CA ASP A 176 -3.31 6.11 -4.43
C ASP A 176 -4.43 7.15 -4.17
N GLY A 177 -4.18 8.43 -4.44
CA GLY A 177 -5.15 9.52 -4.26
C GLY A 177 -5.01 10.23 -2.91
N LEU A 178 -5.37 11.51 -2.90
CA LEU A 178 -5.21 12.39 -1.73
C LEU A 178 -6.06 11.94 -0.53
N GLU A 179 -7.20 11.29 -0.77
CA GLU A 179 -8.07 10.72 0.25
C GLU A 179 -7.45 9.56 1.04
N ASN A 180 -6.46 8.89 0.46
CA ASN A 180 -5.75 7.80 1.12
C ASN A 180 -4.57 8.28 1.96
N ASP A 181 -4.11 9.52 1.78
CA ASP A 181 -3.11 10.14 2.63
C ASP A 181 -3.66 10.33 4.06
N HIS A 182 -3.02 9.75 5.06
CA HIS A 182 -3.48 9.88 6.46
C HIS A 182 -2.42 9.47 7.48
N VAL A 183 -2.73 9.81 8.73
CA VAL A 183 -2.16 9.22 9.94
C VAL A 183 -3.34 8.75 10.80
N SER A 184 -3.35 7.50 11.26
CA SER A 184 -4.31 6.97 12.22
C SER A 184 -3.58 6.51 13.47
N ILE A 185 -4.13 6.81 14.65
CA ILE A 185 -3.60 6.33 15.93
C ILE A 185 -4.74 5.77 16.79
N ALA A 186 -4.44 4.73 17.56
CA ALA A 186 -5.37 4.22 18.55
C ALA A 186 -5.45 5.18 19.74
N VAL A 187 -6.65 5.44 20.25
CA VAL A 187 -6.94 6.34 21.38
C VAL A 187 -6.16 5.95 22.63
N ARG A 188 -5.87 4.65 22.78
CA ARG A 188 -5.07 4.12 23.88
C ARG A 188 -3.60 4.55 23.85
N ALA A 189 -3.10 5.09 22.73
CA ALA A 189 -1.71 5.53 22.53
C ALA A 189 -1.54 7.06 22.50
N ILE A 190 -2.58 7.83 22.83
CA ILE A 190 -2.47 9.29 22.95
C ILE A 190 -1.89 9.69 24.31
N VAL A 191 -1.39 10.92 24.40
CA VAL A 191 -0.87 11.47 25.67
C VAL A 191 -1.88 11.33 26.82
N GLY A 192 -1.41 10.75 27.93
CA GLY A 192 -2.18 10.66 29.18
C GLY A 192 -3.23 9.55 29.19
N SER A 193 -3.28 8.70 28.16
CA SER A 193 -4.06 7.46 28.17
C SER A 193 -3.75 6.62 29.42
N SER A 194 -4.79 6.02 30.00
CA SER A 194 -4.67 5.10 31.15
C SER A 194 -4.32 3.67 30.75
N TYR A 195 -4.19 3.38 29.45
CA TYR A 195 -3.96 2.02 28.94
C TYR A 195 -2.62 1.46 29.41
N SER A 196 -1.52 2.18 29.18
CA SER A 196 -0.18 1.73 29.55
C SER A 196 0.81 2.89 29.59
N SER A 197 1.64 2.92 30.64
CA SER A 197 2.72 3.91 30.78
C SER A 197 3.81 3.81 29.71
N ARG A 198 3.80 2.75 28.89
CA ARG A 198 4.76 2.54 27.80
C ARG A 198 4.40 3.29 26.53
N VAL A 199 3.12 3.63 26.33
CA VAL A 199 2.59 4.18 25.06
C VAL A 199 1.75 5.44 25.26
N ASN A 200 1.72 6.00 26.47
CA ASN A 200 0.91 7.17 26.82
C ASN A 200 1.70 8.49 26.86
N GLY A 201 2.91 8.50 26.30
CA GLY A 201 3.76 9.68 26.18
C GLY A 201 3.48 10.50 24.92
N GLY A 202 2.65 9.98 24.01
CA GLY A 202 2.28 10.65 22.76
C GLY A 202 3.28 10.44 21.62
N ILE A 203 4.27 9.56 21.81
CA ILE A 203 5.32 9.33 20.81
C ILE A 203 4.80 8.56 19.59
N THR A 204 3.74 7.76 19.73
CA THR A 204 3.12 7.09 18.58
C THR A 204 2.76 8.07 17.47
N LEU A 205 2.15 9.22 17.79
CA LEU A 205 1.87 10.22 16.75
C LEU A 205 3.14 10.83 16.15
N VAL A 206 4.18 11.04 16.96
CA VAL A 206 5.49 11.53 16.48
C VAL A 206 6.09 10.54 15.47
N HIS A 207 6.05 9.25 15.78
CA HIS A 207 6.51 8.17 14.93
C HIS A 207 5.76 8.12 13.59
N GLU A 208 4.42 8.10 13.65
CA GLU A 208 3.59 8.02 12.44
C GLU A 208 3.72 9.26 11.55
N VAL A 209 3.84 10.45 12.13
CA VAL A 209 4.13 11.67 11.36
C VAL A 209 5.53 11.61 10.72
N GLY A 210 6.48 10.90 11.33
CA GLY A 210 7.80 10.63 10.76
C GLY A 210 7.69 9.86 9.44
N HIS A 211 6.86 8.82 9.42
CA HIS A 211 6.53 8.10 8.18
C HIS A 211 5.78 8.96 7.17
N TRP A 212 4.83 9.79 7.60
CA TRP A 212 4.11 10.70 6.71
C TRP A 212 5.03 11.73 6.02
N LEU A 213 6.14 12.09 6.69
CA LEU A 213 7.25 12.90 6.17
C LEU A 213 8.32 12.08 5.43
N GLY A 214 8.16 10.76 5.34
CA GLY A 214 8.97 9.85 4.51
C GLY A 214 10.10 9.12 5.22
N LEU A 215 10.24 9.21 6.55
CA LEU A 215 11.22 8.41 7.28
C LEU A 215 10.84 6.93 7.29
N LEU A 216 11.86 6.08 7.21
CA LEU A 216 11.73 4.63 7.36
C LEU A 216 12.14 4.23 8.78
N HIS A 217 11.82 3.01 9.19
CA HIS A 217 12.38 2.47 10.41
C HIS A 217 13.89 2.25 10.28
N PRO A 218 14.72 2.45 11.32
CA PRO A 218 16.17 2.20 11.27
C PRO A 218 16.54 0.75 10.93
N HIS A 219 15.59 -0.18 11.06
CA HIS A 219 15.73 -1.59 10.74
C HIS A 219 15.09 -2.02 9.43
N GLU A 220 14.56 -1.09 8.64
CA GLU A 220 13.79 -1.38 7.43
C GLU A 220 14.56 -2.28 6.45
N TYR A 221 15.85 -1.98 6.25
CA TYR A 221 16.77 -2.75 5.40
C TYR A 221 17.91 -3.42 6.18
N GLY A 222 17.77 -3.58 7.49
CA GLY A 222 18.75 -4.26 8.34
C GLY A 222 20.18 -3.72 8.21
N CYS A 223 21.16 -4.60 8.41
CA CYS A 223 22.60 -4.31 8.26
C CYS A 223 23.06 -4.29 6.78
N ASP A 224 22.26 -3.72 5.88
CA ASP A 224 22.64 -3.45 4.49
C ASP A 224 22.48 -1.96 4.23
N LYS A 225 21.25 -1.45 4.39
CA LYS A 225 20.92 -0.04 4.16
C LYS A 225 20.28 0.69 5.33
N GLY A 226 19.91 0.00 6.41
CA GLY A 226 19.19 0.61 7.53
C GLY A 226 17.92 1.33 7.04
N ASP A 227 17.87 2.64 7.22
CA ASP A 227 16.83 3.56 6.73
C ASP A 227 17.31 4.49 5.58
N PHE A 228 18.47 4.22 4.98
CA PHE A 228 19.18 5.05 3.99
C PHE A 228 19.70 6.41 4.53
N ILE A 229 19.91 6.52 5.84
CA ILE A 229 20.38 7.74 6.50
C ILE A 229 21.65 7.43 7.30
N ASP A 230 22.81 7.89 6.83
CA ASP A 230 24.12 7.52 7.38
C ASP A 230 24.32 7.79 8.87
N ASP A 231 23.68 8.84 9.42
CA ASP A 231 23.83 9.19 10.84
C ASP A 231 22.81 8.48 11.75
N THR A 232 21.96 7.63 11.17
CA THR A 232 21.19 6.62 11.89
C THR A 232 21.98 5.30 11.82
N PRO A 233 22.56 4.81 12.93
CA PRO A 233 23.19 3.49 12.94
C PRO A 233 22.22 2.41 12.46
N ALA A 234 22.69 1.58 11.52
CA ALA A 234 21.89 0.50 10.97
C ALA A 234 21.56 -0.53 12.07
N MET A 235 20.34 -1.05 12.03
CA MET A 235 19.84 -1.96 13.05
C MET A 235 19.22 -3.20 12.38
N ALA A 236 19.58 -4.40 12.82
CA ALA A 236 19.13 -5.63 12.16
C ALA A 236 17.64 -5.93 12.37
N LYS A 237 17.05 -5.42 13.45
CA LYS A 237 15.67 -5.68 13.88
C LYS A 237 15.19 -4.62 14.87
N ALA A 238 13.88 -4.43 14.97
CA ALA A 238 13.31 -3.58 16.01
C ALA A 238 13.68 -4.04 17.43
N HIS A 239 13.91 -3.06 18.31
CA HIS A 239 14.01 -3.27 19.75
C HIS A 239 12.83 -2.66 20.47
N PHE A 240 12.35 -3.42 21.45
CA PHE A 240 11.14 -3.15 22.21
C PHE A 240 11.43 -2.69 23.65
N SER A 241 12.72 -2.55 23.99
CA SER A 241 13.20 -2.17 25.31
C SER A 241 14.23 -1.07 25.20
N CYS A 242 14.45 -0.33 26.29
CA CYS A 242 15.46 0.73 26.37
C CYS A 242 16.82 0.19 26.85
N ARG A 243 17.23 -0.99 26.37
CA ARG A 243 18.49 -1.62 26.80
C ARG A 243 19.65 -0.99 26.05
N GLN A 244 20.56 -0.37 26.77
CA GLN A 244 21.80 0.23 26.23
C GLN A 244 22.83 -0.83 25.83
N GLY A 245 23.78 -0.45 24.97
CA GLY A 245 24.87 -1.33 24.53
C GLY A 245 24.44 -2.38 23.52
N LEU A 246 23.30 -2.18 22.84
CA LEU A 246 22.86 -3.07 21.77
C LEU A 246 23.53 -2.64 20.48
N ASP A 247 24.22 -3.56 19.83
CA ASP A 247 24.78 -3.39 18.50
C ASP A 247 24.47 -4.67 17.72
N SER A 248 23.42 -4.59 16.91
CA SER A 248 22.94 -5.71 16.11
C SER A 248 23.58 -5.78 14.73
N CYS A 249 24.27 -4.70 14.32
CA CYS A 249 25.01 -4.58 13.07
C CYS A 249 26.48 -4.22 13.33
N PRO A 250 27.29 -5.11 13.94
CA PRO A 250 28.65 -4.75 14.31
C PRO A 250 29.56 -4.70 13.09
N GLY A 251 30.41 -3.67 13.00
CA GLY A 251 31.49 -3.62 12.02
C GLY A 251 31.85 -2.21 11.60
N ALA A 252 32.96 -2.07 10.86
CA ALA A 252 33.40 -0.78 10.35
C ALA A 252 32.46 -0.21 9.27
N GLU A 253 31.66 -1.06 8.62
CA GLU A 253 30.65 -0.67 7.61
C GLU A 253 29.37 -0.12 8.24
N TYR A 254 29.08 -0.51 9.49
CA TYR A 254 27.88 -0.12 10.24
C TYR A 254 28.30 0.39 11.62
N PRO A 255 28.95 1.56 11.70
CA PRO A 255 29.44 2.08 12.96
C PRO A 255 28.29 2.57 13.86
N GLY A 256 28.31 2.19 15.13
CA GLY A 256 27.42 2.72 16.16
C GLY A 256 26.60 1.65 16.86
N GLU A 257 26.04 2.00 18.02
CA GLU A 257 25.04 1.16 18.69
C GLU A 257 23.66 1.35 18.03
N ASP A 258 22.80 0.33 18.10
CA ASP A 258 21.42 0.37 17.63
C ASP A 258 20.73 1.63 18.20
N PRO A 259 20.00 2.42 17.38
CA PRO A 259 19.51 3.73 17.77
C PRO A 259 18.23 3.63 18.62
N ILE A 260 18.35 3.07 19.83
CA ILE A 260 17.23 2.76 20.73
C ILE A 260 16.44 3.98 21.21
N HIS A 261 17.01 5.17 21.09
CA HIS A 261 16.39 6.44 21.46
C HIS A 261 15.70 7.16 20.30
N ASN A 262 15.78 6.61 19.08
CA ASN A 262 15.24 7.23 17.89
C ASN A 262 13.70 7.13 17.85
N TYR A 263 13.00 8.22 17.51
CA TYR A 263 11.53 8.21 17.41
C TYR A 263 10.99 7.18 16.41
N MET A 264 11.78 6.77 15.40
CA MET A 264 11.42 5.73 14.44
C MET A 264 11.70 4.30 14.96
N GLY A 265 12.03 4.13 16.24
CA GLY A 265 12.14 2.83 16.93
C GLY A 265 10.83 2.37 17.58
N TYR A 266 10.85 1.18 18.21
CA TYR A 266 9.68 0.55 18.87
C TYR A 266 9.83 0.43 20.40
N GLY A 267 10.80 1.12 20.99
CA GLY A 267 10.98 1.19 22.44
C GLY A 267 9.77 1.84 23.16
N PRO A 268 9.74 1.82 24.50
CA PRO A 268 8.72 2.55 25.27
C PRO A 268 8.85 4.06 25.03
N ASP A 269 7.74 4.80 25.11
CA ASP A 269 7.68 6.24 24.82
C ASP A 269 8.70 7.04 25.65
N SER A 270 8.95 6.63 26.89
CA SER A 270 9.95 7.27 27.78
C SER A 270 11.40 7.11 27.32
N CYS A 271 11.67 6.26 26.32
CA CYS A 271 13.00 6.01 25.76
C CYS A 271 13.21 6.73 24.42
N LEU A 272 12.14 6.99 23.67
CA LEU A 272 12.20 7.56 22.33
C LEU A 272 12.21 9.09 22.45
N THR A 273 13.31 9.73 22.05
CA THR A 273 13.60 11.13 22.39
C THR A 273 14.21 11.96 21.27
N GLU A 274 14.53 11.38 20.12
CA GLU A 274 15.21 12.13 19.06
C GLU A 274 14.98 11.66 17.62
N PHE A 275 15.10 12.62 16.70
CA PHE A 275 15.47 12.39 15.31
C PHE A 275 16.93 12.78 15.11
N THR A 276 17.62 12.13 14.17
CA THR A 276 18.97 12.53 13.78
C THR A 276 18.97 13.78 12.88
N PRO A 277 20.09 14.52 12.78
CA PRO A 277 20.24 15.57 11.77
C PRO A 277 20.00 15.07 10.33
N GLY A 278 20.42 13.85 9.99
CA GLY A 278 20.17 13.24 8.69
C GLY A 278 18.70 12.92 8.45
N GLN A 279 17.98 12.46 9.47
CA GLN A 279 16.51 12.30 9.42
C GLN A 279 15.81 13.65 9.20
N THR A 280 16.29 14.71 9.86
CA THR A 280 15.79 16.07 9.61
C THR A 280 15.98 16.47 8.14
N GLN A 281 17.19 16.32 7.60
CA GLN A 281 17.48 16.65 6.20
C GLN A 281 16.65 15.80 5.23
N ARG A 282 16.45 14.52 5.57
CA ARG A 282 15.67 13.59 4.77
C ARG A 282 14.21 14.01 4.67
N MET A 283 13.57 14.28 5.80
CA MET A 283 12.17 14.75 5.84
C MET A 283 11.98 16.02 5.02
N ARG A 284 12.91 16.98 5.09
CA ARG A 284 12.83 18.23 4.32
C ARG A 284 12.95 17.99 2.82
N SER A 285 13.88 17.13 2.41
CA SER A 285 14.09 16.77 1.00
C SER A 285 12.89 16.03 0.41
N LEU A 286 12.30 15.12 1.18
CA LEU A 286 11.10 14.38 0.77
C LEU A 286 9.84 15.27 0.80
N TRP A 287 9.74 16.20 1.75
CA TRP A 287 8.71 17.23 1.76
C TRP A 287 8.74 18.08 0.49
N GLU A 288 9.91 18.52 0.03
CA GLU A 288 10.04 19.23 -1.25
C GLU A 288 9.62 18.37 -2.44
N THR A 289 10.10 17.12 -2.45
CA THR A 289 9.88 16.16 -3.55
C THR A 289 8.40 15.83 -3.72
N PHE A 290 7.73 15.53 -2.61
CA PHE A 290 6.40 14.95 -2.62
C PHE A 290 5.29 15.89 -2.14
N ARG A 291 5.57 16.95 -1.39
CA ARG A 291 4.51 17.78 -0.77
C ARG A 291 4.48 19.20 -1.32
N LEU A 292 5.62 19.77 -1.75
CA LEU A 292 5.70 21.11 -2.35
C LEU A 292 5.71 21.16 -3.87
N SER A 293 5.92 20.04 -4.55
CA SER A 293 5.95 19.95 -6.01
C SER A 293 4.60 20.39 -6.60
N LYS A 294 4.52 21.68 -6.96
CA LYS A 294 3.38 22.28 -7.65
C LYS A 294 3.32 21.71 -9.06
N ASN A 295 2.21 21.07 -9.40
CA ASN A 295 1.87 20.64 -10.75
C ASN A 295 2.89 19.69 -11.38
N VAL A 296 2.90 18.42 -10.95
CA VAL A 296 2.76 17.41 -12.01
C VAL A 296 1.29 17.50 -12.40
N LYS A 297 1.00 18.32 -13.43
CA LYS A 297 -0.19 18.10 -14.23
C LYS A 297 -0.16 16.60 -14.52
N GLU A 298 -1.20 15.89 -14.11
CA GLU A 298 -1.39 14.49 -14.44
C GLU A 298 -1.27 14.34 -15.97
N ILE A 299 -0.05 14.10 -16.47
CA ILE A 299 0.12 13.38 -17.71
C ILE A 299 0.05 11.94 -17.22
N SER A 300 -1.20 11.52 -17.02
CA SER A 300 -1.59 10.23 -16.47
C SER A 300 -0.90 9.17 -17.33
N TRP A 301 0.17 8.57 -16.79
CA TRP A 301 0.79 7.35 -17.34
C TRP A 301 -0.30 6.37 -17.77
N LYS A 302 -1.33 6.27 -16.94
CA LYS A 302 -2.54 5.50 -17.19
C LYS A 302 -3.25 5.98 -18.46
N ASN A 303 -3.68 7.22 -18.61
CA ASN A 303 -4.43 7.69 -19.79
C ASN A 303 -3.63 7.55 -21.10
N ASP A 304 -2.33 7.83 -21.07
CA ASP A 304 -1.48 7.65 -22.25
C ASP A 304 -1.24 6.15 -22.57
N CYS A 305 -1.08 5.31 -21.55
CA CYS A 305 -0.98 3.86 -21.69
C CYS A 305 -2.28 3.26 -22.23
N GLU A 306 -3.43 3.66 -21.70
CA GLU A 306 -4.76 3.25 -22.16
C GLU A 306 -4.97 3.66 -23.64
N THR A 307 -4.50 4.86 -24.01
CA THR A 307 -4.53 5.32 -25.40
C THR A 307 -3.69 4.45 -26.34
N ALA A 308 -2.58 3.87 -25.86
CA ALA A 308 -1.75 2.98 -26.67
C ALA A 308 -2.46 1.67 -27.04
N PHE A 309 -3.43 1.20 -26.25
CA PHE A 309 -4.21 -0.02 -26.53
C PHE A 309 -5.37 0.16 -27.49
N ARG A 310 -5.72 1.40 -27.81
CA ARG A 310 -6.83 1.76 -28.70
C ARG A 310 -6.82 1.01 -30.05
N PRO A 311 -5.69 0.76 -30.73
CA PRO A 311 -5.68 -0.01 -31.97
C PRO A 311 -6.14 -1.47 -31.81
N LEU A 312 -5.86 -2.12 -30.67
CA LEU A 312 -6.35 -3.49 -30.39
C LEU A 312 -7.86 -3.50 -30.22
N LEU A 313 -8.42 -2.50 -29.55
CA LEU A 313 -9.87 -2.37 -29.39
C LEU A 313 -10.56 -2.23 -30.75
N PHE A 314 -10.06 -1.33 -31.61
CA PHE A 314 -10.64 -1.14 -32.95
C PHE A 314 -10.56 -2.40 -33.82
N ASP A 315 -9.42 -3.10 -33.79
CA ASP A 315 -9.24 -4.36 -34.49
C ASP A 315 -10.22 -5.44 -34.03
N CYS A 316 -10.48 -5.52 -32.72
CA CYS A 316 -11.52 -6.41 -32.19
C CYS A 316 -12.91 -6.01 -32.66
N MET A 317 -13.23 -4.72 -32.67
CA MET A 317 -14.55 -4.23 -33.09
C MET A 317 -14.83 -4.43 -34.58
N GLU A 318 -13.79 -4.56 -35.41
CA GLU A 318 -13.91 -4.92 -36.82
C GLU A 318 -14.09 -6.43 -37.03
N ASP A 319 -13.78 -7.25 -36.02
CA ASP A 319 -14.04 -8.69 -36.02
C ASP A 319 -15.53 -8.98 -35.84
N LYS A 320 -16.20 -9.28 -36.96
CA LYS A 320 -17.64 -9.62 -37.00
C LYS A 320 -18.01 -10.87 -36.21
N SER A 321 -17.04 -11.69 -35.78
CA SER A 321 -17.29 -12.86 -34.93
C SER A 321 -17.42 -12.50 -33.45
N LYS A 322 -16.98 -11.30 -33.05
CA LYS A 322 -17.02 -10.81 -31.68
C LYS A 322 -18.09 -9.74 -31.52
N ASN A 323 -18.66 -9.66 -30.33
CA ASN A 323 -19.60 -8.60 -29.98
C ASN A 323 -18.89 -7.51 -29.15
N GLU A 324 -19.56 -6.37 -29.01
CA GLU A 324 -19.03 -5.18 -28.33
C GLU A 324 -18.62 -5.46 -26.87
N GLN A 325 -19.34 -6.33 -26.17
CA GLN A 325 -19.02 -6.74 -24.82
C GLN A 325 -17.74 -7.59 -24.78
N THR A 326 -17.60 -8.58 -25.67
CA THR A 326 -16.39 -9.40 -25.79
C THR A 326 -15.16 -8.55 -26.09
N CYS A 327 -15.28 -7.54 -26.96
CA CYS A 327 -14.17 -6.64 -27.26
C CYS A 327 -13.84 -5.69 -26.11
N ALA A 328 -14.83 -5.27 -25.32
CA ALA A 328 -14.60 -4.50 -24.11
C ALA A 328 -13.86 -5.32 -23.05
N GLU A 329 -14.26 -6.58 -22.85
CA GLU A 329 -13.62 -7.51 -21.92
C GLU A 329 -12.17 -7.82 -22.33
N GLU A 330 -11.92 -8.17 -23.60
CA GLU A 330 -10.57 -8.40 -24.10
C GLU A 330 -9.68 -7.16 -24.01
N ASN A 331 -10.23 -5.97 -24.31
CA ASN A 331 -9.47 -4.74 -24.18
C ASN A 331 -9.15 -4.40 -22.71
N ALA A 332 -10.11 -4.60 -21.80
CA ALA A 332 -9.87 -4.43 -20.37
C ALA A 332 -8.75 -5.37 -19.89
N GLU A 333 -8.78 -6.65 -20.26
CA GLU A 333 -7.71 -7.61 -19.94
C GLU A 333 -6.35 -7.21 -20.52
N ASN A 334 -6.34 -6.68 -21.75
CA ASN A 334 -5.11 -6.25 -22.43
C ASN A 334 -4.49 -5.00 -21.78
N MET A 335 -5.32 -4.09 -21.28
CA MET A 335 -4.94 -2.79 -20.74
C MET A 335 -4.62 -2.82 -19.24
N PHE A 336 -5.23 -3.75 -18.50
CA PHE A 336 -5.15 -3.84 -17.04
C PHE A 336 -3.73 -4.07 -16.53
N LEU A 337 -3.02 -5.06 -17.07
CA LEU A 337 -1.65 -5.39 -16.63
C LEU A 337 -0.56 -4.35 -16.98
N PRO A 338 -0.53 -3.77 -18.20
CA PRO A 338 0.54 -2.86 -18.60
C PRO A 338 0.35 -1.44 -18.04
N CYS A 339 -0.88 -1.03 -17.72
CA CYS A 339 -1.20 0.35 -17.31
C CYS A 339 -1.33 0.57 -15.78
N ILE A 340 -1.17 -0.48 -14.95
CA ILE A 340 -1.23 -0.44 -13.47
C ILE A 340 0.17 -0.72 -12.86
N PRO A 341 0.59 -0.16 -11.70
CA PRO A 341 0.63 1.22 -11.23
C PRO A 341 2.05 1.83 -11.29
N LEU A 342 3.01 1.20 -12.00
CA LEU A 342 4.39 1.70 -12.08
C LEU A 342 4.62 2.36 -13.44
N SER A 343 4.83 3.69 -13.46
CA SER A 343 5.42 4.35 -14.62
C SER A 343 6.78 3.71 -14.91
N PRO A 344 7.06 3.27 -16.15
CA PRO A 344 8.39 2.86 -16.58
C PRO A 344 9.38 3.96 -16.27
N SER A 345 10.50 3.53 -15.71
CA SER A 345 11.64 4.36 -15.34
C SER A 345 12.55 4.63 -16.53
N THR A 346 12.46 3.81 -17.59
CA THR A 346 13.26 3.95 -18.81
C THR A 346 12.40 3.77 -20.07
N LYS A 347 12.87 4.35 -21.19
CA LYS A 347 12.27 4.12 -22.51
C LYS A 347 12.27 2.63 -22.88
N ARG A 348 13.32 1.90 -22.51
CA ARG A 348 13.44 0.47 -22.80
C ARG A 348 12.40 -0.35 -22.04
N GLU A 349 12.22 -0.08 -20.76
CA GLU A 349 11.17 -0.68 -19.93
C GLU A 349 9.77 -0.38 -20.49
N CYS A 350 9.56 0.84 -20.99
CA CYS A 350 8.32 1.23 -21.64
C CYS A 350 8.06 0.38 -22.90
N LEU A 351 9.03 0.30 -23.82
CA LEU A 351 8.88 -0.47 -25.07
C LEU A 351 8.69 -1.97 -24.83
N ASP A 352 9.46 -2.55 -23.91
CA ASP A 352 9.39 -3.97 -23.58
C ASP A 352 8.03 -4.36 -22.97
N ARG A 353 7.37 -3.42 -22.28
CA ARG A 353 6.02 -3.61 -21.71
C ARG A 353 4.92 -3.75 -22.77
N PHE A 354 5.02 -3.02 -23.89
CA PHE A 354 4.01 -3.06 -24.96
C PHE A 354 4.28 -4.15 -26.01
N ALA A 355 5.53 -4.59 -26.17
CA ALA A 355 5.94 -5.56 -27.19
C ALA A 355 5.07 -6.84 -27.26
N PRO A 356 4.64 -7.47 -26.14
CA PRO A 356 3.81 -8.68 -26.19
C PRO A 356 2.41 -8.47 -26.78
N TYR A 357 1.89 -7.25 -26.72
CA TYR A 357 0.52 -6.92 -27.12
C TYR A 357 0.38 -6.65 -28.61
N GLN A 358 1.48 -6.30 -29.29
CA GLN A 358 1.50 -6.20 -30.75
C GLN A 358 1.07 -7.52 -31.41
N ALA A 359 1.40 -8.65 -30.79
CA ALA A 359 1.04 -9.98 -31.27
C ALA A 359 -0.47 -10.29 -31.18
N LYS A 360 -1.25 -9.46 -30.46
CA LYS A 360 -2.71 -9.63 -30.32
C LYS A 360 -3.52 -8.95 -31.43
N CYS A 361 -2.87 -8.21 -32.33
CA CYS A 361 -3.50 -7.62 -33.50
C CYS A 361 -3.78 -8.67 -34.60
N ASN A 362 -5.03 -8.72 -35.07
CA ASN A 362 -5.47 -9.62 -36.14
C ASN A 362 -5.22 -9.02 -37.54
N SER A 363 -5.19 -7.70 -37.66
CA SER A 363 -4.85 -7.00 -38.91
C SER A 363 -3.45 -6.37 -38.90
N ASP A 364 -2.89 -6.17 -40.09
CA ASP A 364 -1.62 -5.43 -40.23
C ASP A 364 -1.78 -3.94 -39.95
N SER A 365 -2.99 -3.38 -40.11
CA SER A 365 -3.31 -2.00 -39.70
C SER A 365 -3.19 -1.85 -38.18
N CYS A 366 -3.79 -2.77 -37.42
CA CYS A 366 -3.67 -2.79 -35.97
C CYS A 366 -2.22 -2.85 -35.50
N LYS A 367 -1.40 -3.74 -36.09
CA LYS A 367 0.01 -3.87 -35.70
C LYS A 367 0.76 -2.55 -35.88
N MET A 368 0.56 -1.88 -37.00
CA MET A 368 1.22 -0.61 -37.32
C MET A 368 0.73 0.51 -36.41
N ASP A 369 -0.58 0.65 -36.24
CA ASP A 369 -1.19 1.70 -35.41
C ASP A 369 -0.85 1.49 -33.92
N PHE A 370 -0.77 0.25 -33.46
CA PHE A 370 -0.37 -0.10 -32.10
C PHE A 370 1.08 0.30 -31.82
N VAL A 371 2.01 -0.07 -32.71
CA VAL A 371 3.43 0.31 -32.58
C VAL A 371 3.60 1.82 -32.56
N ASN A 372 2.97 2.53 -33.50
CA ASN A 372 3.03 3.98 -33.56
C ASN A 372 2.48 4.64 -32.29
N SER A 373 1.43 4.07 -31.70
CA SER A 373 0.78 4.62 -30.50
C SER A 373 1.69 4.53 -29.27
N TYR A 374 2.30 3.36 -29.01
CA TYR A 374 3.19 3.22 -27.84
C TYR A 374 4.58 3.84 -28.07
N GLU A 375 5.12 3.86 -29.30
CA GLU A 375 6.43 4.50 -29.56
C GLU A 375 6.37 6.02 -29.40
N ARG A 376 5.30 6.66 -29.87
CA ARG A 376 5.03 8.08 -29.66
C ARG A 376 4.99 8.42 -28.18
N TYR A 377 4.38 7.54 -27.40
CA TYR A 377 4.22 7.67 -25.97
C TYR A 377 5.54 7.46 -25.21
N CYS A 378 6.21 6.32 -25.43
CA CYS A 378 7.48 5.98 -24.80
C CYS A 378 8.64 6.93 -25.18
N ALA A 379 8.47 7.74 -26.23
CA ALA A 379 9.43 8.76 -26.66
C ALA A 379 9.15 10.18 -26.13
N ALA A 380 8.03 10.43 -25.43
CA ALA A 380 7.66 11.77 -24.97
C ALA A 380 8.67 12.34 -23.94
N GLU A 381 9.25 13.50 -24.27
CA GLU A 381 10.53 14.06 -23.84
C GLU A 381 10.72 14.49 -22.35
N GLN A 382 9.91 14.03 -21.39
CA GLN A 382 10.09 14.46 -19.98
C GLN A 382 10.63 13.42 -18.98
N ARG A 383 11.03 12.22 -19.42
CA ARG A 383 11.61 11.21 -18.50
C ARG A 383 13.00 10.70 -18.88
N VAL A 384 13.61 11.20 -19.94
CA VAL A 384 14.87 10.66 -20.45
C VAL A 384 15.89 11.77 -20.63
N LYS A 385 16.72 12.00 -19.60
CA LYS A 385 18.07 12.52 -19.81
C LYS A 385 19.06 11.45 -19.42
N GLN A 386 19.87 11.08 -20.41
CA GLN A 386 20.99 10.12 -20.40
C GLN A 386 20.55 8.65 -20.44
N ASP A 387 20.44 8.13 -21.67
CA ASP A 387 20.81 6.75 -22.02
C ASP A 387 20.76 6.48 -23.54
N ALA A 388 20.40 7.48 -24.36
CA ALA A 388 20.36 7.35 -25.81
C ALA A 388 21.74 7.27 -26.52
N SER A 389 22.83 6.89 -25.86
CA SER A 389 24.16 6.88 -26.50
C SER A 389 24.85 5.51 -26.66
N ASN A 390 24.27 4.37 -26.25
CA ASN A 390 25.02 3.09 -26.32
C ASN A 390 24.18 1.86 -26.71
N ASP A 391 23.13 2.00 -27.51
CA ASP A 391 22.27 0.87 -27.86
C ASP A 391 22.76 0.08 -29.09
N ASN A 392 23.94 -0.55 -28.96
CA ASN A 392 24.39 -1.58 -29.90
C ASN A 392 25.03 -2.81 -29.23
N GLN A 393 24.92 -2.96 -27.91
CA GLN A 393 25.26 -4.21 -27.23
C GLN A 393 24.27 -4.47 -26.10
N LYS A 394 23.46 -5.54 -26.23
CA LYS A 394 22.64 -6.09 -25.14
C LYS A 394 23.53 -6.32 -23.90
N PRO A 395 23.34 -5.65 -22.75
CA PRO A 395 24.02 -6.04 -21.52
C PRO A 395 23.19 -7.13 -20.83
N LYS A 396 23.84 -8.22 -20.40
CA LYS A 396 23.26 -9.17 -19.44
C LYS A 396 23.08 -8.47 -18.09
N LEU A 397 22.00 -8.79 -17.37
CA LEU A 397 21.80 -8.39 -15.97
C LEU A 397 23.04 -8.75 -15.14
N SER A 398 23.48 -7.84 -14.26
CA SER A 398 24.51 -8.16 -13.28
C SER A 398 23.96 -9.13 -12.22
N GLN A 399 24.81 -10.02 -11.69
CA GLN A 399 24.41 -10.99 -10.65
C GLN A 399 23.75 -10.31 -9.43
N THR A 400 24.22 -9.12 -9.08
CA THR A 400 23.68 -8.30 -7.98
C THR A 400 22.23 -7.90 -8.22
N GLU A 401 21.84 -7.63 -9.47
CA GLU A 401 20.47 -7.24 -9.80
C GLU A 401 19.52 -8.43 -9.80
N ALA A 402 20.01 -9.59 -10.25
CA ALA A 402 19.28 -10.85 -10.12
C ALA A 402 19.00 -11.18 -8.64
N ASP A 403 20.01 -11.03 -7.77
CA ASP A 403 19.89 -11.33 -6.34
C ASP A 403 18.88 -10.40 -5.64
N LYS A 404 18.80 -9.13 -6.03
CA LYS A 404 17.79 -8.19 -5.54
C LYS A 404 16.37 -8.59 -5.94
N GLN A 405 16.17 -9.01 -7.19
CA GLN A 405 14.86 -9.45 -7.67
C GLN A 405 14.40 -10.75 -7.04
N TRP A 406 15.32 -11.69 -6.79
CA TRP A 406 14.98 -12.92 -6.09
C TRP A 406 14.49 -12.69 -4.66
N ARG A 407 15.08 -11.73 -3.95
CA ARG A 407 14.61 -11.33 -2.61
C ARG A 407 13.17 -10.82 -2.64
N LEU A 408 12.73 -10.18 -3.72
CA LEU A 408 11.34 -9.74 -3.89
C LEU A 408 10.38 -10.94 -4.08
N VAL A 409 10.76 -11.95 -4.87
CA VAL A 409 9.97 -13.19 -5.04
C VAL A 409 9.81 -13.91 -3.71
N CYS A 410 10.90 -14.02 -2.94
CA CYS A 410 10.86 -14.59 -1.60
C CYS A 410 9.98 -13.81 -0.61
N ARG A 411 9.94 -12.49 -0.73
CA ARG A 411 9.08 -11.62 0.07
C ARG A 411 7.60 -11.79 -0.30
N GLN A 412 7.28 -11.99 -1.58
CA GLN A 412 5.91 -12.30 -2.01
C GLN A 412 5.45 -13.65 -1.45
N ALA A 413 6.32 -14.66 -1.52
CA ALA A 413 6.06 -15.94 -0.89
C ALA A 413 5.90 -15.81 0.63
N SER A 414 6.63 -14.88 1.27
CA SER A 414 6.56 -14.69 2.70
C SER A 414 5.24 -14.07 3.16
N ILE A 415 4.73 -13.08 2.42
CA ILE A 415 3.46 -12.39 2.69
C ILE A 415 2.29 -13.37 2.63
N LEU A 416 2.23 -14.21 1.59
CA LEU A 416 1.18 -15.21 1.39
C LEU A 416 1.06 -16.19 2.57
N VAL A 417 2.18 -16.48 3.25
CA VAL A 417 2.22 -17.36 4.42
C VAL A 417 1.99 -16.60 5.73
N GLN A 418 2.51 -15.37 5.84
CA GLN A 418 2.42 -14.52 7.03
C GLN A 418 0.98 -14.14 7.40
N GLU A 419 0.15 -13.81 6.41
CA GLU A 419 -1.26 -13.43 6.63
C GLU A 419 -2.11 -14.53 7.28
N GLN A 420 -1.62 -15.77 7.29
CA GLN A 420 -2.35 -16.96 7.75
C GLN A 420 -1.62 -17.70 8.88
N CYS A 421 -0.61 -17.07 9.50
CA CYS A 421 0.40 -17.74 10.31
C CYS A 421 0.01 -17.87 11.80
N THR A 422 -0.83 -18.84 12.16
CA THR A 422 -1.27 -19.02 13.56
C THR A 422 -0.33 -19.89 14.42
N LYS A 423 0.45 -20.78 13.79
CA LYS A 423 1.35 -21.75 14.47
C LYS A 423 2.78 -21.25 14.68
N SER A 424 3.41 -21.76 15.75
CA SER A 424 4.80 -21.46 16.12
C SER A 424 5.84 -21.89 15.08
N GLU A 425 5.58 -22.96 14.32
CA GLU A 425 6.44 -23.45 13.25
C GLU A 425 6.54 -22.46 12.08
N CYS A 426 5.41 -21.85 11.70
CA CYS A 426 5.38 -20.80 10.70
C CYS A 426 6.12 -19.55 11.22
N ARG A 427 5.86 -19.11 12.46
CA ARG A 427 6.61 -17.99 13.06
C ARG A 427 8.12 -18.25 13.09
N ASN A 428 8.57 -19.47 13.38
CA ASN A 428 9.99 -19.80 13.39
C ASN A 428 10.64 -19.78 11.99
N GLU A 429 9.94 -20.16 10.93
CA GLU A 429 10.43 -20.05 9.55
C GLU A 429 10.49 -18.60 9.05
N MET A 430 9.56 -17.74 9.51
CA MET A 430 9.50 -16.32 9.14
C MET A 430 10.42 -15.43 9.98
N VAL A 431 10.63 -15.77 11.25
CA VAL A 431 11.40 -14.98 12.24
C VAL A 431 12.82 -15.55 12.46
N GLY A 432 13.06 -16.83 12.17
CA GLY A 432 14.31 -17.54 12.45
C GLY A 432 15.42 -17.42 11.40
N GLY A 433 15.22 -16.62 10.34
CA GLY A 433 16.24 -16.37 9.31
C GLY A 433 16.50 -17.53 8.34
N SER A 434 15.72 -18.62 8.37
CA SER A 434 15.83 -19.75 7.44
C SER A 434 15.37 -19.38 6.03
N LEU A 435 14.24 -18.68 5.90
CA LEU A 435 13.79 -18.16 4.60
C LEU A 435 14.75 -17.11 4.05
N PHE A 436 15.11 -16.10 4.84
CA PHE A 436 16.04 -15.04 4.43
C PHE A 436 17.42 -15.57 4.00
N LYS A 437 17.94 -16.61 4.65
CA LYS A 437 19.18 -17.29 4.22
C LYS A 437 19.02 -18.03 2.89
N ARG A 438 17.89 -18.72 2.68
CA ARG A 438 17.56 -19.40 1.42
C ARG A 438 17.33 -18.39 0.27
N CYS A 439 16.91 -17.18 0.61
CA CYS A 439 16.60 -16.10 -0.33
C CYS A 439 17.75 -15.11 -0.57
N ALA A 440 18.92 -15.36 0.01
CA ALA A 440 20.04 -14.44 -0.08
C ALA A 440 20.64 -14.32 -1.50
N LYS A 441 20.47 -15.36 -2.32
CA LYS A 441 21.00 -15.48 -3.69
C LYS A 441 19.95 -16.05 -4.63
N THR A 442 19.97 -15.60 -5.89
CA THR A 442 19.10 -16.13 -6.93
C THR A 442 19.40 -17.60 -7.23
N PRO A 443 18.37 -18.47 -7.30
CA PRO A 443 18.51 -19.86 -7.68
C PRO A 443 19.16 -19.98 -9.05
N GLN A 444 20.08 -20.93 -9.17
CA GLN A 444 20.74 -21.20 -10.45
C GLN A 444 19.96 -22.20 -11.32
N ASP A 445 18.96 -22.86 -10.73
CA ASP A 445 18.13 -23.88 -11.37
C ASP A 445 16.77 -24.03 -10.67
N ASP A 446 15.84 -24.70 -11.35
CA ASP A 446 14.48 -24.95 -10.86
C ASP A 446 14.46 -25.70 -9.53
N LYS A 447 15.43 -26.57 -9.28
CA LYS A 447 15.49 -27.36 -8.05
C LYS A 447 15.82 -26.46 -6.87
N GLN A 448 16.81 -25.57 -7.01
CA GLN A 448 17.13 -24.56 -6.00
C GLN A 448 15.96 -23.61 -5.76
N CYS A 449 15.23 -23.25 -6.82
CA CYS A 449 14.03 -22.42 -6.69
C CYS A 449 12.93 -23.13 -5.87
N GLN A 450 12.68 -24.41 -6.16
CA GLN A 450 11.72 -25.23 -5.42
C GLN A 450 12.17 -25.47 -3.97
N ASP A 451 13.45 -25.72 -3.71
CA ASP A 451 14.01 -25.91 -2.36
C ASP A 451 13.80 -24.68 -1.46
N VAL A 452 13.70 -23.48 -2.06
CA VAL A 452 13.43 -22.23 -1.33
C VAL A 452 11.93 -22.08 -1.01
N LEU A 453 11.04 -22.40 -1.96
CA LEU A 453 9.60 -22.11 -1.86
C LEU A 453 8.75 -23.28 -1.31
N ASP A 454 9.14 -24.54 -1.51
CA ASP A 454 8.39 -25.70 -1.04
C ASP A 454 8.19 -25.78 0.50
N PRO A 455 9.17 -25.37 1.33
CA PRO A 455 8.94 -25.27 2.77
C PRO A 455 7.78 -24.35 3.13
N LEU A 456 7.59 -23.25 2.38
CA LEU A 456 6.53 -22.29 2.60
C LEU A 456 5.15 -22.83 2.20
N VAL A 457 5.06 -23.63 1.12
CA VAL A 457 3.79 -24.27 0.70
C VAL A 457 3.24 -25.17 1.82
N LYS A 458 4.14 -25.84 2.55
CA LYS A 458 3.78 -26.73 3.66
C LYS A 458 3.26 -25.99 4.89
N LEU A 459 3.61 -24.71 5.03
CA LEU A 459 3.17 -23.84 6.12
C LEU A 459 1.80 -23.19 5.86
N CYS A 460 1.29 -23.26 4.63
CA CYS A 460 -0.02 -22.72 4.29
C CYS A 460 -1.15 -23.44 5.03
N GLU A 461 -1.86 -22.68 5.86
CA GLU A 461 -3.03 -23.15 6.64
C GLU A 461 -4.35 -23.04 5.88
N THR A 462 -4.38 -22.25 4.79
CA THR A 462 -5.54 -22.09 3.91
C THR A 462 -5.27 -22.59 2.50
N ASP A 463 -6.33 -23.01 1.81
CA ASP A 463 -6.24 -23.40 0.39
C ASP A 463 -5.89 -22.20 -0.51
N GLN A 464 -6.22 -20.98 -0.08
CA GLN A 464 -5.85 -19.75 -0.79
C GLN A 464 -4.34 -19.52 -0.74
N CYS A 465 -3.72 -19.62 0.44
CA CYS A 465 -2.25 -19.58 0.58
C CYS A 465 -1.59 -20.66 -0.27
N ARG A 466 -2.08 -21.91 -0.19
CA ARG A 466 -1.50 -23.05 -0.92
C ARG A 466 -1.53 -22.84 -2.43
N ARG A 467 -2.68 -22.41 -2.98
CA ARG A 467 -2.81 -22.11 -4.41
C ARG A 467 -1.97 -20.91 -4.84
N GLY A 468 -1.93 -19.84 -4.05
CA GLY A 468 -1.12 -18.65 -4.33
C GLY A 468 0.36 -18.98 -4.40
N LEU A 469 0.85 -19.79 -3.46
CA LEU A 469 2.25 -20.20 -3.43
C LEU A 469 2.61 -21.21 -4.53
N GLU A 470 1.70 -22.13 -4.85
CA GLU A 470 1.88 -23.06 -5.97
C GLU A 470 1.89 -22.33 -7.33
N ALA A 471 1.08 -21.28 -7.49
CA ALA A 471 1.10 -20.43 -8.68
C ALA A 471 2.41 -19.64 -8.79
N LEU A 472 2.90 -19.06 -7.69
CA LEU A 472 4.20 -18.39 -7.64
C LEU A 472 5.34 -19.36 -7.99
N LYS A 473 5.33 -20.56 -7.39
CA LYS A 473 6.32 -21.61 -7.69
C LYS A 473 6.27 -22.05 -9.16
N SER A 474 5.09 -22.22 -9.73
CA SER A 474 4.91 -22.59 -11.14
C SER A 474 5.47 -21.53 -12.10
N LYS A 475 5.30 -20.25 -11.74
CA LYS A 475 5.77 -19.11 -12.52
C LYS A 475 7.29 -18.93 -12.46
N GLU A 476 7.87 -19.11 -11.27
CA GLU A 476 9.27 -18.78 -10.99
C GLU A 476 10.22 -19.99 -11.09
N CYS A 477 9.73 -21.23 -10.90
CA CYS A 477 10.56 -22.46 -10.86
C CYS A 477 10.23 -23.47 -11.97
N GLY A 478 9.70 -23.00 -13.11
CA GLY A 478 9.21 -23.83 -14.21
C GLY A 478 10.22 -24.13 -15.31
N ALA A 479 10.28 -25.39 -15.74
CA ALA A 479 11.24 -25.93 -16.70
C ALA A 479 11.29 -25.19 -18.05
N ARG A 480 12.49 -24.68 -18.35
CA ARG A 480 12.94 -23.88 -19.52
C ARG A 480 12.82 -22.37 -19.37
N LYS A 481 13.54 -21.81 -18.39
CA LYS A 481 14.04 -20.44 -18.51
C LYS A 481 15.53 -20.43 -18.20
N ASP A 482 16.33 -20.01 -19.18
CA ASP A 482 17.70 -19.58 -18.95
C ASP A 482 17.60 -18.38 -17.97
N PRO A 483 18.26 -18.41 -16.79
CA PRO A 483 18.09 -17.37 -15.76
C PRO A 483 18.53 -15.96 -16.21
N VAL A 484 19.06 -15.82 -17.43
CA VAL A 484 19.44 -14.55 -18.05
C VAL A 484 18.42 -14.02 -19.08
N ALA A 485 17.36 -14.77 -19.40
CA ALA A 485 16.37 -14.39 -20.41
C ALA A 485 14.93 -14.49 -19.86
N GLU A 486 14.25 -13.35 -19.81
CA GLU A 486 12.79 -13.18 -19.66
C GLU A 486 12.20 -13.41 -18.26
N TYR A 487 12.22 -12.34 -17.46
CA TYR A 487 11.39 -12.20 -16.26
C TYR A 487 10.08 -11.47 -16.61
N ASN A 488 8.95 -12.20 -16.56
CA ASN A 488 7.59 -11.65 -16.72
C ASN A 488 6.97 -11.47 -15.33
N GLY A 489 7.22 -10.31 -14.72
CA GLY A 489 6.67 -9.90 -13.43
C GLY A 489 5.25 -9.38 -13.53
N GLY A 490 4.27 -10.19 -13.12
CA GLY A 490 2.96 -9.74 -12.66
C GLY A 490 2.60 -10.44 -11.36
N ILE A 491 2.12 -9.69 -10.37
CA ILE A 491 1.42 -10.19 -9.17
C ILE A 491 -0.05 -9.83 -9.35
N VAL A 492 -0.92 -10.81 -9.07
CA VAL A 492 -2.35 -10.65 -8.90
C VAL A 492 -2.60 -10.24 -7.44
N THR A 493 -3.29 -9.12 -7.20
CA THR A 493 -3.88 -8.79 -5.89
C THR A 493 -5.39 -9.01 -5.92
N ASP A 494 -5.90 -9.66 -4.89
CA ASP A 494 -7.21 -10.33 -4.83
C ASP A 494 -8.24 -9.50 -4.02
N TRP A 495 -8.63 -8.31 -4.49
CA TRP A 495 -9.65 -7.48 -3.81
C TRP A 495 -10.81 -6.94 -4.68
N ASP A 496 -10.99 -7.39 -5.91
CA ASP A 496 -12.13 -6.95 -6.75
C ASP A 496 -13.17 -8.05 -7.07
N LEU A 497 -13.08 -9.22 -6.43
CA LEU A 497 -13.88 -10.37 -6.86
C LEU A 497 -15.37 -10.38 -6.47
N HIS A 498 -15.88 -9.41 -5.72
CA HIS A 498 -17.33 -9.34 -5.43
C HIS A 498 -17.90 -7.93 -5.61
N GLY A 499 -17.72 -7.36 -6.81
CA GLY A 499 -18.17 -6.03 -7.23
C GLY A 499 -19.68 -5.74 -7.14
N ASP A 500 -20.32 -5.98 -6.00
CA ASP A 500 -21.71 -5.66 -5.76
C ASP A 500 -21.91 -4.13 -5.66
N MET A 501 -22.70 -3.60 -6.59
CA MET A 501 -23.04 -2.18 -6.63
C MET A 501 -23.99 -1.74 -5.52
N ALA A 502 -23.97 -0.44 -5.16
CA ALA A 502 -24.86 0.09 -4.12
C ALA A 502 -26.33 -0.15 -4.43
N PRO A 503 -27.18 -0.42 -3.42
CA PRO A 503 -28.61 -0.39 -3.61
C PRO A 503 -28.95 1.05 -3.96
N MET A 504 -29.31 1.23 -5.21
CA MET A 504 -29.70 2.50 -5.81
C MET A 504 -31.11 2.28 -6.35
N THR A 505 -32.00 3.22 -6.10
CA THR A 505 -33.35 3.14 -6.66
C THR A 505 -33.26 3.20 -8.18
N ARG A 506 -34.26 2.63 -8.87
CA ARG A 506 -34.33 2.69 -10.35
C ARG A 506 -34.30 4.13 -10.87
N ASP A 507 -34.86 5.07 -10.11
CA ASP A 507 -34.92 6.48 -10.45
C ASP A 507 -33.57 7.19 -10.25
N GLU A 508 -32.83 6.86 -9.17
CA GLU A 508 -31.46 7.34 -8.96
C GLU A 508 -30.50 6.78 -10.03
N TRP A 509 -30.66 5.50 -10.39
CA TRP A 509 -29.91 4.86 -11.48
C TRP A 509 -30.21 5.56 -12.80
N GLY A 510 -31.49 5.73 -13.13
CA GLY A 510 -31.91 6.45 -14.32
C GLY A 510 -31.33 7.87 -14.36
N THR A 511 -31.29 8.57 -13.23
CA THR A 511 -30.74 9.93 -13.15
C THR A 511 -29.24 9.95 -13.44
N ARG A 512 -28.44 9.15 -12.73
CA ARG A 512 -26.98 9.13 -12.89
C ARG A 512 -26.55 8.57 -14.24
N CYS A 513 -27.16 7.48 -14.67
CA CYS A 513 -26.89 6.84 -15.95
C CYS A 513 -27.17 7.80 -17.11
N ASN A 514 -28.22 8.64 -17.03
CA ASN A 514 -28.56 9.59 -18.09
C ASN A 514 -27.66 10.85 -18.12
N GLU A 515 -26.72 11.05 -17.20
CA GLU A 515 -25.74 12.14 -17.33
C GLU A 515 -24.62 11.81 -18.33
N ILE A 516 -24.25 10.55 -18.44
CA ILE A 516 -23.28 10.03 -19.42
C ILE A 516 -23.68 10.34 -20.87
N PRO A 517 -24.89 9.96 -21.35
CA PRO A 517 -25.32 10.30 -22.71
C PRO A 517 -25.41 11.82 -22.93
N LYS A 518 -25.76 12.60 -21.89
CA LYS A 518 -25.82 14.06 -21.99
C LYS A 518 -24.43 14.67 -22.15
N ALA A 519 -23.42 14.18 -21.42
CA ALA A 519 -22.04 14.64 -21.55
C ALA A 519 -21.48 14.40 -22.96
N ILE A 520 -21.72 13.21 -23.51
CA ILE A 520 -21.31 12.87 -24.88
C ILE A 520 -21.98 13.80 -25.90
N VAL A 521 -23.31 13.97 -25.81
CA VAL A 521 -24.05 14.85 -26.73
C VAL A 521 -23.64 16.33 -26.59
N ARG A 522 -23.37 16.81 -25.36
CA ARG A 522 -22.82 18.16 -25.13
C ARG A 522 -21.47 18.32 -25.83
N SER A 523 -20.59 17.33 -25.70
CA SER A 523 -19.27 17.35 -26.32
C SER A 523 -19.31 17.27 -27.85
N CYS A 524 -20.37 16.70 -28.43
CA CYS A 524 -20.60 16.73 -29.88
C CYS A 524 -20.82 18.16 -30.44
N GLN A 525 -21.04 19.19 -29.62
CA GLN A 525 -21.20 20.60 -30.04
C GLN A 525 -22.20 20.78 -31.20
N ALA A 526 -23.34 20.07 -31.17
CA ALA A 526 -24.37 20.07 -32.21
C ALA A 526 -23.97 19.49 -33.58
N LYS A 527 -22.84 18.78 -33.69
CA LYS A 527 -22.46 18.05 -34.91
C LYS A 527 -23.42 16.88 -35.14
N LYS A 528 -24.24 16.99 -36.20
CA LYS A 528 -25.30 16.02 -36.52
C LYS A 528 -24.80 14.58 -36.61
N GLU A 529 -23.68 14.33 -37.27
CA GLU A 529 -23.11 12.99 -37.44
C GLU A 529 -22.65 12.36 -36.11
N CYS A 530 -22.05 13.14 -35.22
CA CYS A 530 -21.66 12.72 -33.87
C CYS A 530 -22.89 12.34 -33.03
N ILE A 531 -23.94 13.16 -33.12
CA ILE A 531 -25.21 12.91 -32.41
C ILE A 531 -25.94 11.70 -33.00
N ASP A 532 -26.01 11.57 -34.33
CA ASP A 532 -26.70 10.45 -34.99
C ASP A 532 -26.00 9.11 -34.68
N ASN A 533 -24.65 9.07 -34.70
CA ASN A 533 -23.86 7.90 -34.31
C ASN A 533 -24.08 7.52 -32.84
N PHE A 534 -24.14 8.50 -31.95
CA PHE A 534 -24.43 8.27 -30.55
C PHE A 534 -25.87 7.75 -30.33
N MET A 535 -26.86 8.38 -30.96
CA MET A 535 -28.27 8.03 -30.81
C MET A 535 -28.60 6.64 -31.37
N ALA A 536 -27.89 6.18 -32.40
CA ALA A 536 -28.00 4.83 -32.94
C ALA A 536 -27.71 3.74 -31.90
N ARG A 537 -26.89 4.04 -30.89
CA ARG A 537 -26.44 3.09 -29.84
C ARG A 537 -27.42 2.95 -28.68
N ARG A 538 -28.49 3.75 -28.63
CA ARG A 538 -29.63 3.57 -27.71
C ARG A 538 -29.22 3.51 -26.22
N LEU A 539 -28.19 4.24 -25.82
CA LEU A 539 -27.70 4.23 -24.42
C LEU A 539 -28.76 4.67 -23.40
N SER A 540 -29.64 5.60 -23.80
CA SER A 540 -30.77 6.03 -22.99
C SER A 540 -31.77 4.91 -22.68
N LEU A 541 -31.87 3.88 -23.54
CA LEU A 541 -32.68 2.68 -23.29
C LEU A 541 -31.98 1.71 -22.32
N VAL A 542 -30.65 1.71 -22.27
CA VAL A 542 -29.87 0.95 -21.27
C VAL A 542 -30.12 1.54 -19.88
N CYS A 543 -30.15 2.87 -19.75
CA CYS A 543 -30.46 3.57 -18.51
C CYS A 543 -31.91 3.39 -18.00
N GLN A 544 -32.81 2.84 -18.83
CA GLN A 544 -34.19 2.53 -18.45
C GLN A 544 -34.36 1.12 -17.87
N LYS A 545 -33.35 0.25 -18.04
CA LYS A 545 -33.31 -1.10 -17.49
C LYS A 545 -32.87 -1.09 -16.02
N GLU A 546 -33.04 -2.22 -15.34
CA GLU A 546 -32.46 -2.39 -14.01
C GLU A 546 -30.93 -2.23 -14.08
N ARG A 547 -30.39 -1.55 -13.07
CA ARG A 547 -28.96 -1.39 -12.88
C ARG A 547 -28.29 -2.78 -12.81
N PRO A 548 -27.12 -2.99 -13.44
CA PRO A 548 -26.35 -4.23 -13.25
C PRO A 548 -26.10 -4.52 -11.77
N LYS A 549 -25.75 -5.77 -11.44
CA LYS A 549 -25.40 -6.12 -10.06
C LYS A 549 -23.90 -5.96 -9.82
N ALA A 550 -23.09 -6.29 -10.82
CA ALA A 550 -21.65 -6.14 -10.76
C ALA A 550 -21.17 -4.77 -11.31
N GLN A 551 -20.15 -4.20 -10.67
CA GLN A 551 -19.50 -2.96 -11.09
C GLN A 551 -18.81 -3.13 -12.45
N ASN A 552 -18.18 -4.29 -12.70
CA ASN A 552 -17.54 -4.57 -13.98
C ASN A 552 -18.57 -4.60 -15.12
N ASP A 553 -19.70 -5.28 -14.92
CA ASP A 553 -20.81 -5.29 -15.88
C ASP A 553 -21.31 -3.87 -16.16
N CYS A 554 -21.38 -3.02 -15.13
CA CYS A 554 -21.77 -1.62 -15.28
C CYS A 554 -20.78 -0.80 -16.09
N LYS A 555 -19.48 -0.91 -15.83
CA LYS A 555 -18.45 -0.21 -16.60
C LYS A 555 -18.43 -0.67 -18.05
N THR A 556 -18.58 -1.97 -18.29
CA THR A 556 -18.70 -2.55 -19.62
C THR A 556 -19.90 -2.00 -20.41
N LEU A 557 -21.03 -1.66 -19.75
CA LEU A 557 -22.18 -1.04 -20.42
C LEU A 557 -21.85 0.33 -21.05
N PHE A 558 -20.94 1.10 -20.45
CA PHE A 558 -20.63 2.46 -20.89
C PHE A 558 -19.32 2.56 -21.66
N PHE A 559 -18.48 1.53 -21.56
CA PHE A 559 -17.16 1.46 -22.17
C PHE A 559 -17.19 1.83 -23.66
N ALA A 560 -18.00 1.14 -24.46
CA ALA A 560 -18.03 1.38 -25.90
C ALA A 560 -18.72 2.71 -26.26
N ALA A 561 -19.67 3.16 -25.45
CA ALA A 561 -20.30 4.47 -25.62
C ALA A 561 -19.31 5.61 -25.43
N LYS A 562 -18.49 5.51 -24.38
CA LYS A 562 -17.40 6.43 -24.08
C LYS A 562 -16.38 6.46 -25.22
N TRP A 563 -15.81 5.31 -25.56
CA TRP A 563 -14.70 5.22 -26.51
C TRP A 563 -15.07 5.55 -27.96
N LEU A 564 -16.31 5.28 -28.39
CA LEU A 564 -16.69 5.42 -29.79
C LEU A 564 -17.39 6.73 -30.11
N ASN A 565 -17.83 7.47 -29.08
CA ASN A 565 -18.67 8.65 -29.29
C ASN A 565 -18.12 9.91 -28.64
N CYS A 566 -17.07 9.82 -27.82
CA CYS A 566 -16.39 11.01 -27.34
C CYS A 566 -15.48 11.61 -28.41
N PRO A 567 -15.75 12.86 -28.85
CA PRO A 567 -14.99 13.50 -29.92
C PRO A 567 -13.67 14.14 -29.44
N SER A 568 -13.41 14.17 -28.12
CA SER A 568 -12.22 14.79 -27.51
C SER A 568 -11.79 14.06 -26.23
N SER A 569 -10.55 14.30 -25.80
CA SER A 569 -10.05 13.84 -24.50
C SER A 569 -10.86 14.42 -23.33
N GLU A 570 -11.28 15.67 -23.43
CA GLU A 570 -12.13 16.32 -22.42
C GLU A 570 -13.48 15.61 -22.26
N CYS A 571 -14.06 15.10 -23.35
CA CYS A 571 -15.24 14.24 -23.29
C CYS A 571 -14.95 12.92 -22.56
N MET A 572 -13.82 12.29 -22.88
CA MET A 572 -13.43 11.01 -22.28
C MET A 572 -13.27 11.13 -20.77
N ASP A 573 -12.66 12.21 -20.31
CA ASP A 573 -12.44 12.49 -18.89
C ASP A 573 -13.78 12.74 -18.17
N GLU A 574 -14.64 13.60 -18.72
CA GLU A 574 -15.98 13.89 -18.18
C GLU A 574 -16.85 12.64 -18.13
N VAL A 575 -16.83 11.82 -19.19
CA VAL A 575 -17.63 10.59 -19.27
C VAL A 575 -17.11 9.52 -18.34
N THR A 576 -15.79 9.41 -18.13
CA THR A 576 -15.20 8.47 -17.17
C THR A 576 -15.61 8.83 -15.74
N ASP A 577 -15.57 10.10 -15.36
CA ASP A 577 -16.03 10.54 -14.04
C ASP A 577 -17.53 10.26 -13.81
N LEU A 578 -18.38 10.48 -14.83
CA LEU A 578 -19.81 10.17 -14.75
C LEU A 578 -20.09 8.66 -14.71
N GLU A 579 -19.33 7.86 -15.45
CA GLU A 579 -19.37 6.40 -15.43
C GLU A 579 -19.01 5.88 -14.03
N ASP A 580 -17.92 6.35 -13.44
CA ASP A 580 -17.50 5.94 -12.10
C ASP A 580 -18.56 6.28 -11.04
N LYS A 581 -19.22 7.45 -11.16
CA LYS A 581 -20.35 7.85 -10.29
C LYS A 581 -21.60 7.00 -10.47
N ALA A 582 -21.88 6.54 -11.69
CA ALA A 582 -23.03 5.68 -12.01
C ALA A 582 -22.78 4.22 -11.62
N CYS A 583 -21.54 3.74 -11.73
CA CYS A 583 -21.12 2.37 -11.49
C CYS A 583 -20.52 2.13 -10.10
N ALA A 584 -20.65 3.08 -9.18
CA ALA A 584 -20.13 2.95 -7.81
C ALA A 584 -20.75 1.76 -7.01
N GLY A 585 -19.87 1.01 -6.34
CA GLY A 585 -20.13 -0.04 -5.34
C GLY A 585 -21.00 0.39 -4.15
N LYS A 586 -21.47 -0.56 -3.33
CA LYS A 586 -22.23 -0.36 -2.06
C LYS A 586 -21.66 0.76 -1.17
N SER A 587 -22.18 1.98 -1.36
CA SER A 587 -22.25 3.02 -0.32
C SER A 587 -23.58 2.88 0.43
N ARG A 588 -23.51 2.46 1.71
CA ARG A 588 -24.50 2.54 2.81
C ARG A 588 -23.98 1.53 3.85
N ILE A 589 -23.57 1.88 5.07
CA ILE A 589 -23.87 3.00 5.97
C ILE A 589 -22.56 3.43 6.63
#